data_AF-A0A2V2Z3F5-F1
#
_entry.id   AF-A0A2V2Z3F5-F1
#
_cell.length_a   1.000
_cell.length_b   1.000
_cell.length_c   1.000
_cell.angle_alpha   90.00
_cell.angle_beta   90.00
_cell.angle_gamma   90.00
#
_symmetry.space_group_name_H-M   'P 1'
#
loop_
_entity.id
_entity.type
_entity.pdbx_description
1 polymer ?
#
loop_
_entity_poly.entity_id
_entity_poly.type
_entity_poly.pdbx_seq_one_letter_code
_entity_poly.pdbx_strand_id
1 'polypeptide(L)'
;MIGHRSKDIRYYQCSTLHSKGSSVCKSNLVYADQAEEYVYKRLEQIAAQPDLLSDILDRVNSKVRDVKRPLQEQLNYINGQIVEKQKNIAKFISMIEKSESPPASMMERISSLEAEKKQLLTRRSEIEQELNIPTIKEVSFERVYYVLNGFSKIITKIEPEKQKDLLHSIISKITVNTGNHPAKRSVKDIVLFFDASLNDEFVLTYGTVHRG
;
A
#
# COMPACT_ATOMS: atom_id res chain seq x y z
N MET A 1 45.79 34.23 -3.99
CA MET A 1 45.41 33.18 -4.97
C MET A 1 46.18 31.93 -4.55
N ILE A 2 45.65 30.73 -4.37
CA ILE A 2 44.63 30.00 -5.13
C ILE A 2 43.96 29.03 -4.13
N GLY A 3 42.64 28.96 -4.13
CA GLY A 3 41.90 27.93 -3.41
C GLY A 3 41.69 26.70 -4.29
N HIS A 4 41.96 25.51 -3.76
CA HIS A 4 41.45 24.25 -4.32
C HIS A 4 40.59 23.57 -3.25
N ARG A 5 39.29 23.87 -3.28
CA ARG A 5 38.29 23.05 -2.59
C ARG A 5 38.06 21.83 -3.47
N SER A 6 38.66 20.69 -3.11
CA SER A 6 38.34 19.41 -3.75
C SER A 6 36.86 19.12 -3.54
N LYS A 7 36.15 18.76 -4.61
CA LYS A 7 34.73 18.42 -4.58
C LYS A 7 34.60 17.07 -3.85
N ASP A 8 34.04 17.06 -2.64
CA ASP A 8 33.82 15.81 -1.88
C ASP A 8 32.91 14.87 -2.69
N ILE A 9 33.44 13.72 -3.08
CA ILE A 9 32.71 12.73 -3.87
C ILE A 9 31.88 11.85 -2.93
N ARG A 10 30.56 11.86 -3.13
CA ARG A 10 29.60 11.07 -2.33
C ARG A 10 29.33 9.71 -2.97
N TYR A 11 29.23 8.67 -2.15
CA TYR A 11 28.90 7.31 -2.57
C TYR A 11 27.79 6.71 -1.71
N TYR A 12 26.88 5.97 -2.35
CA TYR A 12 26.03 5.01 -1.64
C TYR A 12 26.78 3.69 -1.48
N GLN A 13 26.69 3.10 -0.29
CA GLN A 13 27.35 1.84 0.07
C GLN A 13 26.31 0.79 0.49
N CYS A 14 26.58 -0.47 0.15
CA CYS A 14 25.79 -1.60 0.63
C CYS A 14 25.80 -1.67 2.17
N SER A 15 24.62 -1.66 2.78
CA SER A 15 24.45 -1.75 4.24
C SER A 15 24.99 -3.05 4.83
N THR A 16 24.91 -4.16 4.08
CA THR A 16 25.46 -5.47 4.50
C THR A 16 26.99 -5.46 4.53
N LEU A 17 27.64 -4.80 3.57
CA LEU A 17 29.08 -4.59 3.62
C LEU A 17 29.47 -3.72 4.83
N HIS A 18 28.73 -2.64 5.07
CA HIS A 18 28.99 -1.73 6.19
C HIS A 18 28.86 -2.45 7.55
N SER A 19 27.85 -3.31 7.71
CA SER A 19 27.54 -3.98 8.98
C SER A 19 28.25 -5.32 9.19
N LYS A 20 28.54 -6.08 8.13
CA LYS A 20 29.07 -7.46 8.21
C LYS A 20 30.43 -7.65 7.54
N GLY A 21 30.98 -6.61 6.91
CA GLY A 21 32.30 -6.62 6.30
C GLY A 21 32.36 -7.27 4.91
N SER A 22 33.55 -7.22 4.31
CA SER A 22 33.81 -7.63 2.92
C SER A 22 33.78 -9.14 2.69
N SER A 23 33.75 -9.94 3.77
CA SER A 23 33.58 -11.39 3.73
C SER A 23 32.18 -11.82 3.30
N VAL A 24 31.15 -10.98 3.54
CA VAL A 24 29.74 -11.27 3.23
C VAL A 24 29.27 -10.55 1.97
N CYS A 25 29.77 -9.35 1.70
CA CYS A 25 29.38 -8.58 0.52
C CYS A 25 30.59 -7.81 -0.05
N LYS A 26 30.74 -7.75 -1.37
CA LYS A 26 31.81 -6.96 -2.00
C LYS A 26 31.54 -5.46 -1.86
N SER A 27 32.59 -4.65 -2.01
CA SER A 27 32.49 -3.18 -2.02
C SER A 27 31.64 -2.69 -3.19
N ASN A 28 30.32 -2.60 -2.97
CA ASN A 28 29.29 -2.19 -3.94
C ASN A 28 28.97 -0.70 -3.79
N LEU A 29 29.96 0.15 -4.07
CA LEU A 29 29.84 1.60 -4.11
C LEU A 29 29.20 2.08 -5.42
N VAL A 30 28.32 3.07 -5.32
CA VAL A 30 27.67 3.77 -6.44
C VAL A 30 27.82 5.27 -6.22
N TYR A 31 28.16 6.04 -7.25
CA TYR A 31 28.24 7.51 -7.15
C TYR A 31 26.87 8.08 -6.81
N ALA A 32 26.78 8.84 -5.70
CA ALA A 32 25.50 9.34 -5.21
C ALA A 32 24.88 10.31 -6.21
N ASP A 33 25.66 11.28 -6.72
CA ASP A 33 25.17 12.28 -7.69
C ASP A 33 24.58 11.62 -8.94
N GLN A 34 25.24 10.59 -9.49
CA GLN A 34 24.75 9.87 -10.68
C GLN A 34 23.46 9.08 -10.38
N ALA A 35 23.38 8.46 -9.21
CA ALA A 35 22.21 7.70 -8.81
C ALA A 35 21.00 8.61 -8.53
N GLU A 36 21.22 9.70 -7.80
CA GLU A 36 20.22 10.74 -7.49
C GLU A 36 19.68 11.36 -8.80
N GLU A 37 20.57 11.75 -9.73
CA GLU A 37 20.16 12.33 -11.02
C GLU A 37 19.32 11.36 -11.86
N TYR A 38 19.71 10.08 -11.91
CA TYR A 38 18.93 9.06 -12.62
C TYR A 38 17.53 8.89 -12.03
N VAL A 39 17.43 8.86 -10.69
CA VAL A 39 16.15 8.75 -9.97
C VAL A 39 15.25 9.94 -10.28
N TYR A 40 15.76 11.16 -10.18
CA TYR A 40 14.98 12.36 -10.45
C TYR A 40 14.49 12.41 -11.90
N LYS A 41 15.36 12.14 -12.87
CA LYS A 41 14.98 12.08 -14.28
C LYS A 41 13.91 11.04 -14.55
N ARG A 42 13.98 9.88 -13.91
CA ARG A 42 12.97 8.83 -14.08
C ARG A 42 11.61 9.25 -13.52
N LEU A 43 11.59 9.88 -12.35
CA LEU A 43 10.35 10.41 -11.76
C LEU A 43 9.73 11.51 -12.63
N GLU A 44 10.56 12.41 -13.18
CA GLU A 44 10.10 13.45 -14.12
C GLU A 44 9.54 12.88 -15.41
N GLN A 45 10.17 11.86 -15.99
CA GLN A 45 9.66 11.19 -17.19
C GLN A 45 8.29 10.56 -16.98
N ILE A 46 8.08 9.92 -15.82
CA ILE A 46 6.80 9.31 -15.46
C ILE A 46 5.75 10.41 -15.23
N ALA A 47 6.11 11.51 -14.56
CA ALA A 47 5.23 12.66 -14.38
C ALA A 47 4.83 13.32 -15.72
N ALA A 48 5.74 13.34 -16.70
CA ALA A 48 5.53 13.94 -18.01
C ALA A 48 4.71 13.05 -18.97
N GLN A 49 4.37 11.81 -18.58
CA GLN A 49 3.60 10.87 -19.38
C GLN A 49 2.30 10.46 -18.63
N PRO A 50 1.23 11.28 -18.71
CA PRO A 50 -0.04 11.00 -18.04
C PRO A 50 -0.65 9.64 -18.40
N ASP A 51 -0.56 9.23 -19.66
CA ASP A 51 -1.10 7.95 -20.13
C ASP A 51 -0.38 6.76 -19.48
N LEU A 52 0.96 6.83 -19.39
CA LEU A 52 1.75 5.81 -18.71
C LEU A 52 1.40 5.74 -17.22
N LEU A 53 1.20 6.89 -16.57
CA LEU A 53 0.79 6.94 -15.16
C LEU A 53 -0.60 6.33 -14.98
N SER A 54 -1.54 6.60 -15.90
CA SER A 54 -2.89 6.01 -15.85
C SER A 54 -2.83 4.48 -15.95
N ASP A 55 -2.12 3.94 -16.95
CA ASP A 55 -1.99 2.49 -17.16
C ASP A 55 -1.34 1.78 -15.96
N ILE A 56 -0.38 2.44 -15.33
CA ILE A 56 0.27 1.92 -14.13
C ILE A 56 -0.72 1.88 -12.96
N LEU A 57 -1.45 2.96 -12.73
CA LEU A 57 -2.43 3.05 -11.65
C LEU A 57 -3.62 2.11 -11.85
N ASP A 58 -4.08 1.94 -13.08
CA ASP A 58 -5.17 1.02 -13.39
C ASP A 58 -4.78 -0.44 -13.08
N ARG A 59 -3.54 -0.83 -13.39
CA ARG A 59 -3.01 -2.16 -13.03
C ARG A 59 -2.91 -2.35 -11.51
N VAL A 60 -2.43 -1.34 -10.77
CA VAL A 60 -2.35 -1.39 -9.30
C VAL A 60 -3.74 -1.48 -8.69
N ASN A 61 -4.65 -0.58 -9.10
CA ASN A 61 -6.01 -0.55 -8.59
C ASN A 61 -6.78 -1.80 -8.99
N SER A 62 -6.49 -2.42 -10.14
CA SER A 62 -7.04 -3.74 -10.50
C SER A 62 -6.71 -4.79 -9.46
N LYS A 63 -5.45 -4.89 -9.04
CA LYS A 63 -5.04 -5.85 -7.99
C LYS A 63 -5.73 -5.56 -6.66
N VAL A 64 -5.87 -4.28 -6.29
CA VAL A 64 -6.62 -3.89 -5.08
C VAL A 64 -8.09 -4.32 -5.20
N ARG A 65 -8.72 -4.10 -6.36
CA ARG A 65 -10.10 -4.56 -6.62
C ARG A 65 -10.23 -6.07 -6.54
N ASP A 66 -9.27 -6.83 -7.05
CA ASP A 66 -9.26 -8.29 -6.99
C ASP A 66 -9.21 -8.81 -5.55
N VAL A 67 -8.44 -8.16 -4.67
CA VAL A 67 -8.40 -8.47 -3.23
C VAL A 67 -9.70 -8.06 -2.53
N LYS A 68 -10.27 -6.91 -2.88
CA LYS A 68 -11.51 -6.39 -2.25
C LYS A 68 -12.75 -7.17 -2.64
N ARG A 69 -12.84 -7.62 -3.89
CA ARG A 69 -14.03 -8.26 -4.45
C ARG A 69 -14.61 -9.37 -3.56
N PRO A 70 -13.84 -10.38 -3.08
CA PRO A 70 -14.39 -11.42 -2.21
C PRO A 70 -14.89 -10.87 -0.87
N LEU A 71 -14.22 -9.88 -0.28
CA LEU A 71 -14.66 -9.23 0.96
C LEU A 71 -15.97 -8.45 0.75
N GLN A 72 -16.09 -7.76 -0.39
CA GLN A 72 -17.31 -7.04 -0.78
C GLN A 72 -18.49 -7.98 -1.02
N GLU A 73 -18.26 -9.12 -1.69
CA GLU A 73 -19.25 -10.17 -1.91
C GLU A 73 -19.73 -10.78 -0.58
N GLN A 74 -18.80 -11.08 0.34
CA GLN A 74 -19.14 -11.54 1.69
C GLN A 74 -19.95 -10.50 2.46
N LEU A 75 -19.57 -9.22 2.38
CA LEU A 75 -20.29 -8.14 3.04
C LEU A 75 -21.72 -8.02 2.53
N ASN A 76 -21.92 -8.11 1.21
CA ASN A 76 -23.23 -8.09 0.58
C ASN A 76 -24.09 -9.28 1.03
N TYR A 77 -23.51 -10.47 1.08
CA TYR A 77 -24.19 -11.68 1.59
C TYR A 77 -24.64 -11.51 3.05
N ILE A 78 -23.75 -11.05 3.93
CA ILE A 78 -24.06 -10.82 5.35
C ILE A 78 -25.15 -9.77 5.52
N ASN A 79 -25.10 -8.68 4.75
CA ASN A 79 -26.15 -7.65 4.77
C ASN A 79 -27.51 -8.23 4.34
N GLY A 80 -27.54 -9.08 3.31
CA GLY A 80 -28.74 -9.82 2.92
C GLY A 80 -29.29 -10.69 4.05
N GLN A 81 -28.42 -11.45 4.72
CA GLN A 81 -28.79 -12.28 5.87
C GLN A 81 -29.36 -11.44 7.03
N ILE A 82 -28.73 -10.32 7.38
CA ILE A 82 -29.23 -9.42 8.42
C ILE A 82 -30.65 -8.92 8.11
N VAL A 83 -30.88 -8.48 6.86
CA VAL A 83 -32.21 -8.02 6.41
C VAL A 83 -33.23 -9.15 6.50
N GLU A 84 -32.87 -10.37 6.11
CA GLU A 84 -33.75 -11.53 6.21
C GLU A 84 -34.13 -11.85 7.67
N LYS A 85 -33.15 -11.89 8.58
CA LYS A 85 -33.40 -12.10 10.02
C LYS A 85 -34.27 -11.00 10.61
N GLN A 86 -34.04 -9.74 10.24
CA GLN A 86 -34.84 -8.59 10.65
C GLN A 86 -36.31 -8.74 10.21
N LYS A 87 -36.55 -9.15 8.95
CA LYS A 87 -37.89 -9.42 8.43
C LYS A 87 -38.58 -10.56 9.17
N ASN A 88 -37.86 -11.64 9.45
CA ASN A 88 -38.39 -12.78 10.19
C ASN A 88 -38.76 -12.42 11.63
N ILE A 89 -37.90 -11.67 12.34
CA ILE A 89 -38.19 -11.16 13.68
C ILE A 89 -39.47 -10.30 13.68
N ALA A 90 -39.57 -9.34 12.76
CA ALA A 90 -40.76 -8.49 12.64
C ALA A 90 -42.03 -9.30 12.36
N LYS A 91 -41.93 -10.34 11.52
CA LYS A 91 -43.05 -11.26 11.25
C LYS A 91 -43.50 -11.99 12.51
N PHE A 92 -42.59 -12.55 13.30
CA PHE A 92 -42.95 -13.23 14.55
C PHE A 92 -43.56 -12.27 15.57
N ILE A 93 -43.02 -11.05 15.71
CA ILE A 93 -43.61 -10.02 16.59
C ILE A 93 -45.06 -9.71 16.16
N SER A 94 -45.31 -9.52 14.86
CA SER A 94 -46.67 -9.26 14.37
C SER A 94 -47.66 -10.41 14.59
N MET A 95 -47.17 -11.66 14.69
CA MET A 95 -48.00 -12.82 15.03
C MET A 95 -48.32 -12.87 16.51
N ILE A 96 -47.35 -12.50 17.36
CA ILE A 96 -47.53 -12.40 18.82
C ILE A 96 -48.58 -11.32 19.14
N GLU A 97 -48.50 -10.15 18.52
CA GLU A 97 -49.44 -9.04 18.74
C GLU A 97 -50.90 -9.38 18.39
N LYS A 98 -51.11 -10.35 17.49
CA LYS A 98 -52.45 -10.78 17.03
C LYS A 98 -52.99 -12.00 17.77
N SER A 99 -52.23 -12.55 18.72
CA SER A 99 -52.54 -13.80 19.39
C SER A 99 -52.90 -13.54 20.85
N GLU A 100 -54.04 -14.08 21.32
CA GLU A 100 -54.44 -13.99 22.72
C GLU A 100 -53.50 -14.79 23.66
N SER A 101 -52.89 -15.87 23.16
CA SER A 101 -51.92 -16.69 23.90
C SER A 101 -50.80 -17.20 22.98
N PRO A 102 -49.74 -16.40 22.76
CA PRO A 102 -48.64 -16.78 21.88
C PRO A 102 -47.81 -17.94 22.46
N PRO A 103 -47.43 -18.95 21.66
CA PRO A 103 -46.60 -20.05 22.12
C PRO A 103 -45.20 -19.61 22.58
N ALA A 104 -44.69 -20.21 23.67
CA ALA A 104 -43.33 -19.94 24.16
C ALA A 104 -42.24 -20.19 23.10
N SER A 105 -42.46 -21.15 22.19
CA SER A 105 -41.56 -21.44 21.06
C SER A 105 -41.36 -20.26 20.10
N MET A 106 -42.31 -19.33 20.00
CA MET A 106 -42.13 -18.11 19.20
C MET A 106 -41.11 -17.15 19.83
N MET A 107 -41.14 -17.02 21.16
CA MET A 107 -40.19 -16.18 21.90
C MET A 107 -38.77 -16.76 21.81
N GLU A 108 -38.64 -18.08 21.95
CA GLU A 108 -37.37 -18.79 21.73
C GLU A 108 -36.83 -18.57 20.31
N ARG A 109 -37.71 -18.61 19.30
CA ARG A 109 -37.31 -18.38 17.91
C ARG A 109 -36.85 -16.94 17.67
N ILE A 110 -37.52 -15.94 18.25
CA ILE A 110 -37.09 -14.54 18.17
C ILE A 110 -35.70 -14.39 18.80
N SER A 111 -35.50 -14.94 20.01
CA SER A 111 -34.21 -14.87 20.70
C SER A 111 -33.08 -15.50 19.89
N SER A 112 -33.32 -16.67 19.27
CA SER A 112 -32.39 -17.32 18.36
C SER A 112 -32.05 -16.45 17.14
N LEU A 113 -33.05 -15.83 16.50
CA LEU A 113 -32.83 -14.94 15.36
C LEU A 113 -32.06 -13.66 15.74
N GLU A 114 -32.29 -13.13 16.94
CA GLU A 114 -31.53 -11.99 17.45
C GLU A 114 -30.07 -12.33 17.75
N ALA A 115 -29.80 -13.51 18.31
CA ALA A 115 -28.45 -14.00 18.53
C ALA A 115 -27.69 -14.19 17.20
N GLU A 116 -28.33 -14.82 16.20
CA GLU A 116 -27.78 -14.96 14.84
C GLU A 116 -27.51 -13.59 14.21
N LYS A 117 -28.46 -12.64 14.31
CA LYS A 117 -28.29 -11.27 13.80
C LYS A 117 -27.11 -10.56 14.46
N LYS A 118 -26.93 -10.73 15.77
CA LYS A 118 -25.82 -10.14 16.51
C LYS A 118 -24.47 -10.69 16.01
N GLN A 119 -24.37 -11.99 15.77
CA GLN A 119 -23.16 -12.61 15.19
C GLN A 119 -22.86 -12.05 13.79
N LEU A 120 -23.89 -11.91 12.95
CA LEU A 120 -23.74 -11.32 11.61
C LEU A 120 -23.28 -9.85 11.68
N LEU A 121 -23.79 -9.05 12.62
CA LEU A 121 -23.36 -7.66 12.81
C LEU A 121 -21.90 -7.56 13.26
N THR A 122 -21.45 -8.45 14.16
CA THR A 122 -20.04 -8.53 14.54
C THR A 122 -19.18 -8.86 13.33
N ARG A 123 -19.55 -9.89 12.55
CA ARG A 123 -18.80 -10.28 11.36
C ARG A 123 -18.77 -9.19 10.29
N ARG A 124 -19.87 -8.46 10.13
CA ARG A 124 -19.94 -7.29 9.24
C ARG A 124 -18.89 -6.25 9.64
N SER A 125 -18.82 -5.91 10.92
CA SER A 125 -17.87 -4.93 11.44
C SER A 125 -16.42 -5.37 11.22
N GLU A 126 -16.11 -6.66 11.34
CA GLU A 126 -14.76 -7.18 11.07
C GLU A 126 -14.37 -6.99 9.59
N ILE A 127 -15.26 -7.35 8.66
CA ILE A 127 -15.01 -7.21 7.22
C ILE A 127 -14.90 -5.73 6.82
N GLU A 128 -15.72 -4.86 7.41
CA GLU A 128 -15.63 -3.41 7.21
C GLU A 128 -14.29 -2.84 7.71
N GLN A 129 -13.73 -3.36 8.82
CA GLN A 129 -12.40 -2.98 9.27
C GLN A 129 -11.31 -3.46 8.32
N GLU A 130 -11.41 -4.70 7.84
CA GLU A 130 -10.47 -5.29 6.88
C GLU A 130 -10.41 -4.50 5.58
N LEU A 131 -11.57 -4.13 5.02
CA LEU A 131 -11.68 -3.28 3.83
C LEU A 131 -11.11 -1.87 4.02
N ASN A 132 -10.99 -1.40 5.26
CA ASN A 132 -10.48 -0.06 5.61
C ASN A 132 -8.98 -0.01 5.88
N ILE A 133 -8.30 -1.17 5.90
CA ILE A 133 -6.85 -1.24 6.08
C ILE A 133 -6.16 -0.44 4.95
N PRO A 134 -5.22 0.49 5.24
CA PRO A 134 -4.60 1.36 4.24
C PRO A 134 -3.94 0.62 3.07
N THR A 135 -3.46 -0.61 3.28
CA THR A 135 -2.88 -1.47 2.24
C THR A 135 -3.90 -1.94 1.21
N ILE A 136 -5.20 -1.84 1.51
CA ILE A 136 -6.31 -2.25 0.67
C ILE A 136 -7.05 -0.98 0.19
N LYS A 137 -6.36 0.12 -0.10
CA LYS A 137 -6.97 1.33 -0.68
C LYS A 137 -6.49 1.53 -2.11
N GLU A 138 -7.44 1.88 -2.98
CA GLU A 138 -7.13 2.31 -4.34
C GLU A 138 -6.42 3.66 -4.29
N VAL A 139 -5.49 3.84 -5.22
CA VAL A 139 -4.67 5.04 -5.34
C VAL A 139 -5.30 5.95 -6.39
N SER A 140 -5.48 7.22 -6.03
CA SER A 140 -6.04 8.25 -6.92
C SER A 140 -5.01 8.75 -7.91
N PHE A 141 -5.38 8.79 -9.20
CA PHE A 141 -4.59 9.39 -10.27
C PHE A 141 -4.19 10.83 -9.94
N GLU A 142 -5.15 11.66 -9.58
CA GLU A 142 -4.91 13.08 -9.28
C GLU A 142 -3.85 13.23 -8.18
N ARG A 143 -3.98 12.48 -7.08
CA ARG A 143 -3.02 12.55 -5.98
C ARG A 143 -1.61 12.19 -6.42
N VAL A 144 -1.44 11.10 -7.15
CA VAL A 144 -0.11 10.67 -7.61
C VAL A 144 0.44 11.63 -8.66
N TYR A 145 -0.39 12.06 -9.59
CA TYR A 145 -0.02 13.02 -10.62
C TYR A 145 0.45 14.34 -10.00
N TYR A 146 -0.28 14.91 -9.04
CA TYR A 146 0.13 16.15 -8.37
C TYR A 146 1.43 15.98 -7.57
N VAL A 147 1.62 14.86 -6.90
CA VAL A 147 2.87 14.56 -6.17
C VAL A 147 4.05 14.46 -7.13
N LEU A 148 3.91 13.73 -8.23
CA LEU A 148 4.97 13.53 -9.22
C LEU A 148 5.26 14.79 -10.04
N ASN A 149 4.24 15.55 -10.44
CA ASN A 149 4.39 16.79 -11.19
C ASN A 149 4.92 17.94 -10.30
N GLY A 150 4.56 17.93 -9.01
CA GLY A 150 5.12 18.82 -8.01
C GLY A 150 6.53 18.45 -7.56
N PHE A 151 6.94 17.19 -7.78
CA PHE A 151 8.17 16.61 -7.25
C PHE A 151 9.41 17.42 -7.61
N SER A 152 9.66 17.70 -8.89
CA SER A 152 10.86 18.42 -9.35
C SER A 152 10.95 19.85 -8.78
N LYS A 153 9.80 20.49 -8.55
CA LYS A 153 9.71 21.85 -7.98
C LYS A 153 9.87 21.89 -6.47
N ILE A 154 9.48 20.81 -5.78
CA ILE A 154 9.44 20.73 -4.31
C ILE A 154 10.71 20.08 -3.77
N ILE A 155 11.23 19.03 -4.42
CA ILE A 155 12.37 18.24 -3.95
C ILE A 155 13.62 19.12 -3.77
N THR A 156 13.82 20.09 -4.65
CA THR A 156 14.96 21.03 -4.61
C THR A 156 14.82 22.11 -3.53
N LYS A 157 13.64 22.25 -2.92
CA LYS A 157 13.31 23.29 -1.92
C LYS A 157 13.13 22.76 -0.50
N ILE A 158 13.04 21.44 -0.32
CA ILE A 158 12.85 20.81 0.99
C ILE A 158 14.18 20.30 1.56
N GLU A 159 14.27 20.22 2.88
CA GLU A 159 15.45 19.74 3.61
C GLU A 159 15.79 18.28 3.26
N PRO A 160 17.08 17.87 3.27
CA PRO A 160 17.49 16.52 2.86
C PRO A 160 16.76 15.37 3.58
N GLU A 161 16.41 15.52 4.86
CA GLU A 161 15.63 14.51 5.59
C GLU A 161 14.22 14.35 5.01
N LYS A 162 13.55 15.46 4.68
CA LYS A 162 12.22 15.43 4.05
C LYS A 162 12.27 14.97 2.61
N GLN A 163 13.36 15.24 1.88
CA GLN A 163 13.60 14.66 0.55
C GLN A 163 13.63 13.15 0.61
N LYS A 164 14.33 12.59 1.61
CA LYS A 164 14.42 11.15 1.84
C LYS A 164 13.05 10.55 2.15
N ASP A 165 12.27 11.17 3.04
CA ASP A 165 10.93 10.69 3.38
C ASP A 165 9.99 10.70 2.16
N LEU A 166 10.04 11.76 1.35
CA LEU A 166 9.27 11.85 0.12
C LEU A 166 9.69 10.76 -0.88
N LEU A 167 10.99 10.57 -1.11
CA LEU A 167 11.51 9.51 -1.98
C LEU A 167 11.10 8.12 -1.49
N HIS A 168 11.16 7.88 -0.18
CA HIS A 168 10.71 6.64 0.46
C HIS A 168 9.20 6.42 0.38
N SER A 169 8.39 7.45 0.11
CA SER A 169 6.95 7.30 -0.12
C SER A 169 6.60 6.94 -1.56
N ILE A 170 7.51 7.19 -2.52
CA ILE A 170 7.28 7.03 -3.96
C ILE A 170 8.01 5.78 -4.48
N ILE A 171 9.22 5.54 -4.01
CA ILE A 171 10.12 4.49 -4.50
C ILE A 171 10.08 3.29 -3.56
N SER A 172 9.74 2.13 -4.12
CA SER A 172 9.80 0.84 -3.43
C SER A 172 11.22 0.28 -3.43
N LYS A 173 11.90 0.27 -4.59
CA LYS A 173 13.21 -0.35 -4.74
C LYS A 173 14.04 0.33 -5.83
N ILE A 174 15.35 0.43 -5.61
CA ILE A 174 16.33 0.84 -6.62
C ILE A 174 17.28 -0.32 -6.87
N THR A 175 17.37 -0.76 -8.12
CA THR A 175 18.29 -1.82 -8.54
C THR A 175 19.49 -1.21 -9.22
N VAL A 176 20.69 -1.61 -8.82
CA VAL A 176 21.96 -1.12 -9.40
C VAL A 176 22.66 -2.24 -10.16
N ASN A 177 23.32 -1.89 -11.25
CA ASN A 177 24.13 -2.83 -12.01
C ASN A 177 25.35 -3.27 -11.19
N THR A 178 25.65 -4.57 -11.21
CA THR A 178 26.87 -5.10 -10.62
C THR A 178 28.04 -4.84 -11.56
N GLY A 179 29.13 -4.32 -11.01
CA GLY A 179 30.34 -4.00 -11.77
C GLY A 179 31.57 -4.10 -10.88
N ASN A 180 32.74 -4.29 -11.46
CA ASN A 180 33.99 -4.40 -10.70
C ASN A 180 34.56 -3.04 -10.27
N HIS A 181 34.03 -1.93 -10.83
CA HIS A 181 34.50 -0.57 -10.55
C HIS A 181 33.29 0.37 -10.34
N PRO A 182 33.34 1.34 -9.41
CA PRO A 182 32.24 2.30 -9.17
C PRO A 182 31.79 3.03 -10.44
N ALA A 183 32.73 3.41 -11.31
CA ALA A 183 32.44 4.07 -12.59
C ALA A 183 31.65 3.21 -13.60
N LYS A 184 31.57 1.89 -13.39
CA LYS A 184 30.78 0.96 -14.22
C LYS A 184 29.47 0.54 -13.55
N ARG A 185 29.17 1.08 -12.36
CA ARG A 185 27.93 0.81 -11.62
C ARG A 185 27.00 1.99 -11.76
N SER A 186 25.89 1.77 -12.43
CA SER A 186 24.81 2.73 -12.56
C SER A 186 23.53 2.16 -11.97
N VAL A 187 22.56 3.03 -11.69
CA VAL A 187 21.19 2.57 -11.47
C VAL A 187 20.73 1.84 -12.74
N LYS A 188 20.22 0.63 -12.55
CA LYS A 188 19.66 -0.21 -13.61
C LYS A 188 18.18 0.10 -13.77
N ASP A 189 17.47 0.12 -12.65
CA ASP A 189 16.02 0.22 -12.64
C ASP A 189 15.50 0.76 -11.30
N ILE A 190 14.31 1.36 -11.32
CA ILE A 190 13.64 1.91 -10.15
C ILE A 190 12.21 1.38 -10.15
N VAL A 191 11.83 0.74 -9.06
CA VAL A 191 10.49 0.24 -8.80
C VAL A 191 9.78 1.26 -7.91
N LEU A 192 8.69 1.81 -8.41
CA LEU A 192 7.82 2.70 -7.62
C LEU A 192 6.78 1.86 -6.87
N PHE A 193 6.20 2.38 -5.79
CA PHE A 193 5.12 1.66 -5.09
C PHE A 193 3.92 1.35 -5.97
N PHE A 194 3.75 2.10 -7.04
CA PHE A 194 2.71 1.89 -8.03
C PHE A 194 3.22 1.20 -9.31
N ASP A 195 4.52 0.90 -9.47
CA ASP A 195 5.00 0.25 -10.68
C ASP A 195 4.59 -1.24 -10.70
N ALA A 196 3.67 -1.59 -11.61
CA ALA A 196 3.17 -2.94 -11.77
C ALA A 196 4.07 -3.85 -12.62
N SER A 197 5.25 -3.39 -13.05
CA SER A 197 6.10 -4.12 -14.00
C SER A 197 7.02 -5.19 -13.42
N LEU A 198 6.97 -5.51 -12.11
CA LEU A 198 7.87 -6.51 -11.53
C LEU A 198 7.17 -7.50 -10.58
N ASN A 199 6.92 -8.69 -11.12
CA ASN A 199 6.90 -10.04 -10.52
C ASN A 199 6.02 -10.36 -9.28
N ASP A 200 5.46 -11.57 -9.34
CA ASP A 200 4.56 -12.28 -8.40
C ASP A 200 5.14 -12.63 -7.00
N GLU A 201 5.94 -11.77 -6.39
CA GLU A 201 6.35 -11.96 -4.99
C GLU A 201 5.99 -10.72 -4.14
N PHE A 202 5.13 -10.97 -3.14
CA PHE A 202 4.73 -10.12 -2.02
C PHE A 202 5.86 -9.20 -1.47
N VAL A 203 5.62 -8.10 -0.73
CA VAL A 203 4.77 -7.95 0.46
C VAL A 203 4.57 -6.44 0.75
N LEU A 204 3.32 -6.00 0.94
CA LEU A 204 3.02 -4.78 1.70
C LEU A 204 3.04 -5.13 3.19
N THR A 205 4.19 -4.97 3.86
CA THR A 205 4.25 -5.00 5.33
C THR A 205 4.91 -3.72 5.82
N TYR A 206 4.10 -2.82 6.35
CA TYR A 206 4.54 -1.85 7.35
C TYR A 206 4.34 -2.49 8.73
N GLY A 207 5.27 -3.38 9.09
CA GLY A 207 5.41 -3.87 10.47
C GLY A 207 6.48 -3.04 11.17
N THR A 208 6.10 -2.32 12.22
CA THR A 208 7.06 -1.86 13.23
C THR A 208 7.59 -3.07 13.98
N VAL A 209 8.87 -3.39 13.76
CA VAL A 209 9.57 -4.37 14.60
C VAL A 209 9.82 -3.71 15.96
N HIS A 210 9.07 -4.12 16.97
CA HIS A 210 9.48 -3.90 18.37
C HIS A 210 10.68 -4.80 18.66
N ARG A 211 11.79 -4.20 19.09
CA ARG A 211 12.91 -4.91 19.68
C ARG A 211 12.47 -5.51 21.01
N GLY A 212 12.57 -6.83 21.15
CA GLY A 212 12.83 -7.48 22.43
C GLY A 212 14.31 -7.42 22.78
#